data_AF-W8BNZ3-F1
#
_entry.id   AF-W8BNZ3-F1
#
_cell.length_a   1.000
_cell.length_b   1.000
_cell.length_c   1.000
_cell.angle_alpha   90.00
_cell.angle_beta   90.00
_cell.angle_gamma   90.00
#
_symmetry.space_group_name_H-M   'P 1'
#
loop_
_entity.id
_entity.type
_entity.pdbx_description
1 polymer ?
#
loop_
_entity_poly.entity_id
_entity_poly.type
_entity_poly.pdbx_seq_one_letter_code
_entity_poly.pdbx_strand_id
1 'polypeptide(L)'
;MGSCIVRVIRDRWVRAPNWALALSLAVLGFTVSIVYMTPGGQFVLNLVDFYGVSFTALILAICELLAVGWVYGVKRFCADIEFMVGLKTGIYWRICWGIITPGLMLAVLIYTLIDLKPLTYKNIDYPG
;
A
#
# COMPACT_ATOMS: atom_id res chain seq x y z
N MET A 1 -9.18 3.93 -5.53
CA MET A 1 -7.97 3.57 -6.31
C MET A 1 -7.78 4.47 -7.53
N GLY A 2 -8.68 4.48 -8.52
CA GLY A 2 -8.49 5.29 -9.75
C GLY A 2 -8.32 6.79 -9.52
N SER A 3 -9.05 7.37 -8.56
CA SER A 3 -8.90 8.77 -8.16
C SER A 3 -7.52 9.11 -7.58
N CYS A 4 -6.89 8.19 -6.86
CA CYS A 4 -5.54 8.37 -6.31
C CYS A 4 -4.50 8.38 -7.44
N ILE A 5 -4.62 7.45 -8.39
CA ILE A 5 -3.71 7.35 -9.54
C ILE A 5 -3.79 8.62 -10.39
N VAL A 6 -5.00 9.10 -10.70
CA VAL A 6 -5.18 10.34 -11.47
C VAL A 6 -4.56 11.54 -10.75
N ARG A 7 -4.70 11.62 -9.42
CA ARG A 7 -4.07 12.69 -8.63
C ARG A 7 -2.55 12.62 -8.67
N VAL A 8 -1.95 11.44 -8.48
CA VAL A 8 -0.49 11.25 -8.55
C VAL A 8 0.05 11.62 -9.93
N ILE A 9 -0.63 11.22 -11.01
CA ILE A 9 -0.23 11.56 -12.38
C ILE A 9 -0.36 13.06 -12.63
N ARG A 10 -1.45 13.68 -12.16
CA ARG A 10 -1.67 15.13 -12.30
C ARG A 10 -0.63 15.95 -11.52
N ASP A 11 -0.22 15.48 -10.35
CA ASP A 11 0.81 16.12 -9.53
C ASP A 11 2.16 16.17 -10.28
N ARG A 12 2.48 15.09 -11.02
CA ARG A 12 3.70 15.01 -11.85
C ARG A 12 3.57 15.75 -13.19
N TRP A 13 2.36 15.85 -13.77
CA TRP A 13 2.08 16.51 -15.04
C TRP A 13 0.96 17.56 -14.90
N VAL A 14 1.33 18.73 -14.37
CA VAL A 14 0.42 19.85 -14.05
C VAL A 14 -0.41 20.34 -15.26
N ARG A 15 0.01 20.09 -16.49
CA ARG A 15 -0.57 20.67 -17.71
C ARG A 15 -1.63 19.80 -18.41
N ALA A 16 -1.83 18.55 -17.98
CA ALA A 16 -2.78 17.64 -18.62
C ALA A 16 -4.22 17.82 -18.09
N PRO A 17 -5.26 17.79 -18.96
CA PRO A 17 -6.64 17.89 -18.52
C PRO A 17 -7.14 16.60 -17.87
N ASN A 18 -7.91 16.72 -16.78
CA ASN A 18 -8.38 15.59 -15.97
C ASN A 18 -9.21 14.56 -16.75
N TRP A 19 -10.00 15.01 -17.72
CA TRP A 19 -10.85 14.12 -18.53
C TRP A 19 -10.02 13.22 -19.45
N ALA A 20 -8.89 13.72 -19.97
CA ALA A 20 -8.00 12.94 -20.82
C ALA A 20 -7.25 11.87 -20.00
N LEU A 21 -6.80 12.21 -18.79
CA LEU A 21 -6.16 11.26 -17.87
C LEU A 21 -7.12 10.14 -17.44
N ALA A 22 -8.40 10.48 -17.19
CA ALA A 22 -9.42 9.50 -16.85
C ALA A 22 -9.72 8.56 -18.03
N LEU A 23 -9.84 9.10 -19.25
CA LEU A 23 -10.03 8.29 -20.45
C LEU A 23 -8.85 7.37 -20.71
N SER A 24 -7.60 7.85 -20.60
CA SER A 24 -6.43 7.01 -20.81
C SER A 24 -6.37 5.87 -19.79
N LEU A 25 -6.66 6.14 -18.51
CA LEU A 25 -6.68 5.12 -17.47
C LEU A 25 -7.77 4.08 -17.73
N ALA A 26 -8.95 4.52 -18.17
CA ALA A 26 -10.09 3.64 -18.47
C ALA A 26 -9.79 2.72 -19.66
N VAL A 27 -9.21 3.26 -20.74
CA VAL A 27 -8.83 2.47 -21.93
C VAL A 27 -7.76 1.44 -21.56
N LEU A 28 -6.70 1.84 -20.86
CA LEU A 28 -5.64 0.91 -20.41
C LEU A 28 -6.19 -0.17 -19.47
N GLY A 29 -7.02 0.22 -18.51
CA GLY A 29 -7.67 -0.71 -17.59
C GLY A 29 -8.54 -1.72 -18.32
N PHE A 30 -9.34 -1.27 -19.29
CA PHE A 30 -10.20 -2.14 -20.09
C PHE A 30 -9.40 -3.15 -20.93
N THR A 31 -8.32 -2.72 -21.58
CA THR A 31 -7.45 -3.62 -22.36
C THR A 31 -6.84 -4.71 -21.49
N VAL A 32 -6.37 -4.35 -20.29
CA VAL A 32 -5.81 -5.31 -19.33
C VAL A 32 -6.89 -6.25 -18.77
N SER A 33 -8.10 -5.74 -18.52
CA SER A 33 -9.24 -6.55 -18.05
C SER A 33 -9.67 -7.63 -19.05
N ILE A 34 -9.53 -7.40 -20.36
CA ILE A 34 -9.85 -8.41 -21.39
C ILE A 34 -8.99 -9.67 -21.23
N VAL A 35 -7.72 -9.52 -20.86
CA VAL A 35 -6.81 -10.68 -20.64
C VAL A 35 -7.33 -11.58 -19.51
N TYR A 36 -7.91 -10.99 -18.48
CA TYR A 36 -8.46 -11.71 -17.33
C TYR A 36 -9.83 -12.38 -17.59
N MET A 37 -10.52 -12.05 -18.68
CA MET A 37 -11.80 -12.69 -19.04
C MET A 37 -11.64 -13.98 -19.87
N THR A 38 -10.42 -14.35 -20.25
CA THR A 38 -10.14 -15.60 -20.97
C THR A 38 -10.39 -16.83 -20.07
N PRO A 39 -10.61 -18.04 -20.62
CA PRO A 39 -10.94 -19.24 -19.83
C PRO A 39 -9.86 -19.66 -18.80
N GLY A 40 -8.64 -19.11 -18.88
CA GLY A 40 -7.57 -19.26 -17.89
C GLY A 40 -7.32 -18.01 -17.03
N GLY A 41 -8.06 -16.93 -17.23
CA GLY A 41 -7.79 -15.62 -16.62
C GLY A 41 -7.89 -15.60 -15.10
N GLN A 42 -8.71 -16.47 -14.50
CA GLN A 42 -8.84 -16.60 -13.05
C GLN A 42 -7.52 -17.06 -12.39
N PHE A 43 -6.72 -17.91 -13.06
CA PHE A 43 -5.42 -18.33 -12.53
C PHE A 43 -4.42 -17.18 -12.51
N VAL A 44 -4.34 -16.45 -13.64
CA VAL A 44 -3.49 -15.25 -13.77
C VAL A 44 -3.89 -14.19 -12.76
N LEU A 45 -5.19 -13.98 -12.56
CA LEU A 45 -5.71 -13.00 -11.59
C LEU A 45 -5.28 -13.34 -10.16
N ASN A 46 -5.40 -14.61 -9.74
CA ASN A 46 -4.97 -15.00 -8.40
C ASN A 46 -3.46 -14.87 -8.20
N LEU A 47 -2.66 -15.20 -9.22
CA LEU A 47 -1.20 -15.03 -9.15
C LEU A 47 -0.81 -13.57 -8.97
N VAL A 48 -1.40 -12.67 -9.77
CA VAL A 48 -1.14 -11.23 -9.72
C VAL A 48 -1.68 -10.60 -8.43
N ASP A 49 -2.83 -11.04 -7.94
CA ASP A 49 -3.41 -10.49 -6.70
C ASP A 49 -2.56 -10.85 -5.47
N PHE A 50 -2.05 -12.08 -5.41
CA PHE A 50 -1.21 -12.51 -4.29
C PHE A 50 0.21 -11.92 -4.37
N TYR A 51 0.93 -12.18 -5.48
CA TYR A 51 2.33 -11.75 -5.60
C TYR A 51 2.46 -10.27 -5.97
N GLY A 52 1.57 -9.76 -6.82
CA GLY A 52 1.65 -8.39 -7.33
C GLY A 52 1.09 -7.36 -6.35
N VAL A 53 -0.14 -7.55 -5.86
CA VAL A 53 -0.81 -6.55 -5.02
C VAL A 53 -0.55 -6.79 -3.55
N SER A 54 -0.90 -7.97 -3.03
CA SER A 54 -0.90 -8.23 -1.59
C SER A 54 0.51 -8.20 -1.00
N PHE A 55 1.46 -8.91 -1.60
CA PHE A 55 2.85 -8.92 -1.15
C PHE A 55 3.53 -7.55 -1.26
N THR A 56 3.35 -6.85 -2.39
CA THR A 56 3.93 -5.49 -2.58
C THR A 56 3.34 -4.47 -1.62
N ALA A 57 2.01 -4.49 -1.41
CA ALA A 57 1.34 -3.60 -0.48
C ALA A 57 1.84 -3.81 0.96
N LEU A 58 2.09 -5.07 1.34
CA LEU A 58 2.64 -5.43 2.64
C LEU A 58 4.05 -4.83 2.83
N ILE A 59 4.94 -5.01 1.86
CA ILE A 59 6.29 -4.44 1.90
C ILE A 59 6.25 -2.90 1.97
N LEU A 60 5.41 -2.27 1.14
CA LEU A 60 5.27 -0.81 1.12
C LEU A 60 4.74 -0.29 2.45
N ALA A 61 3.70 -0.93 3.02
CA ALA A 61 3.16 -0.54 4.32
C ALA A 61 4.23 -0.64 5.42
N ILE A 62 5.02 -1.71 5.45
CA ILE A 62 6.13 -1.84 6.41
C ILE A 62 7.16 -0.71 6.21
N CYS A 63 7.55 -0.45 4.97
CA CYS A 63 8.54 0.59 4.66
C CYS A 63 8.06 1.99 5.08
N GLU A 64 6.81 2.34 4.77
CA GLU A 64 6.21 3.60 5.16
C GLU A 64 6.16 3.75 6.69
N LEU A 65 5.81 2.68 7.41
CA LEU A 65 5.70 2.70 8.86
C LEU A 65 7.06 2.78 9.55
N LEU A 66 8.08 2.09 9.03
CA LEU A 66 9.47 2.23 9.49
C LEU A 66 10.01 3.63 9.19
N ALA A 67 9.70 4.18 8.00
CA ALA A 67 10.10 5.53 7.62
C ALA A 67 9.47 6.57 8.57
N VAL A 68 8.18 6.46 8.88
CA VAL A 68 7.52 7.37 9.83
C VAL A 68 8.07 7.20 11.25
N GLY A 69 8.25 5.95 11.70
CA GLY A 69 8.72 5.66 13.06
C GLY A 69 10.16 6.10 13.32
N TRP A 70 11.08 5.85 12.39
CA TRP A 70 12.52 6.01 12.60
C TRP A 70 13.12 7.20 11.84
N VAL A 71 12.69 7.44 10.60
CA VAL A 71 13.26 8.52 9.76
C VAL A 71 12.57 9.86 10.02
N TYR A 72 11.24 9.87 10.13
CA TYR A 72 10.47 11.10 10.37
C TYR A 72 10.55 11.53 11.84
N GLY A 73 10.49 10.58 12.76
CA GLY A 73 10.65 10.80 14.19
C GLY A 73 9.38 11.33 14.85
N VAL A 74 9.04 10.72 15.98
CA VAL A 74 7.74 10.89 16.66
C VAL A 74 7.49 12.31 17.16
N LYS A 75 8.57 13.04 17.47
CA LYS A 75 8.47 14.44 17.90
C LYS A 75 7.98 15.37 16.78
N ARG A 76 8.41 15.14 15.53
CA ARG A 76 7.96 15.90 14.36
C ARG A 76 6.52 15.52 14.01
N PHE A 77 6.22 14.23 14.05
CA PHE A 77 4.86 13.74 13.82
C PHE A 77 3.83 14.33 14.80
N CYS A 78 4.12 14.39 16.10
CA CYS A 78 3.25 15.06 17.08
C CYS A 78 3.10 16.56 16.80
N ALA A 79 4.16 17.24 16.34
CA ALA A 79 4.09 18.66 16.01
C ALA A 79 3.20 18.94 14.79
N ASP A 80 3.25 18.07 13.77
CA ASP A 80 2.37 18.19 12.60
C ASP A 80 0.90 17.92 12.95
N ILE A 81 0.62 16.95 13.83
CA ILE A 81 -0.74 16.69 14.31
C ILE A 81 -1.27 17.88 15.13
N GLU A 82 -0.45 18.46 16.01
CA GLU A 82 -0.82 19.65 16.77
C GLU A 82 -1.09 20.83 15.83
N PHE A 83 -0.31 20.99 14.75
CA PHE A 83 -0.53 22.01 13.74
C PHE A 83 -1.82 21.79 12.93
N MET A 84 -2.14 20.55 12.56
CA MET A 84 -3.34 20.23 11.79
C MET A 84 -4.64 20.30 12.59
N VAL A 85 -4.62 19.84 13.84
CA VAL A 85 -5.82 19.68 14.68
C VAL A 85 -5.97 20.81 15.70
N GLY A 86 -4.90 21.56 15.98
CA GLY A 86 -4.90 22.66 16.97
C GLY A 86 -4.96 22.20 18.42
N LEU A 87 -4.86 20.89 18.69
CA LEU A 87 -4.90 20.30 20.03
C LEU A 87 -3.53 19.77 20.43
N LYS A 88 -3.07 20.14 21.63
CA LYS A 88 -1.83 19.64 22.22
C LYS A 88 -1.93 18.15 22.53
N THR A 89 -1.21 17.35 21.76
CA THR A 89 -1.08 15.91 22.05
C THR A 89 -0.24 15.71 23.31
N GLY A 90 -0.85 15.16 24.36
CA GLY A 90 -0.17 14.89 25.64
C GLY A 90 0.93 13.81 25.56
N ILE A 91 1.62 13.60 26.68
CA ILE A 91 2.77 12.67 26.79
C ILE A 91 2.37 11.21 26.48
N TYR A 92 1.14 10.82 26.80
CA TYR A 92 0.59 9.50 26.48
C TYR A 92 0.63 9.20 24.98
N TRP A 93 0.23 10.18 24.15
CA TRP A 93 0.29 10.04 22.70
C TRP A 93 1.74 9.93 22.23
N ARG A 94 2.66 10.75 22.73
CA ARG A 94 4.09 10.63 22.37
C ARG A 94 4.68 9.25 22.65
N ILE A 95 4.33 8.60 23.76
CA ILE A 95 4.82 7.26 24.11
C ILE A 95 4.15 6.19 23.23
N CYS A 96 2.85 6.33 23.01
CA CYS A 96 2.11 5.43 22.12
C CYS A 96 2.70 5.45 20.70
N TRP A 97 2.91 6.63 20.13
CA TRP A 97 3.48 6.77 18.79
C TRP A 97 4.97 6.42 18.72
N GLY A 98 5.73 6.60 19.81
CA GLY A 98 7.18 6.41 19.83
C GLY A 98 7.70 5.03 20.19
N ILE A 99 6.92 4.23 20.90
CA ILE A 99 7.34 2.89 21.34
C ILE A 99 6.30 1.85 20.94
N ILE A 100 5.02 2.14 21.16
CA ILE A 100 3.94 1.17 20.89
C ILE A 100 3.77 0.98 19.39
N THR A 101 3.76 2.05 18.59
CA THR A 101 3.65 1.95 17.13
C THR A 101 4.81 1.18 16.51
N PRO A 102 6.10 1.50 16.72
CA PRO A 102 7.19 0.71 16.14
C PRO A 102 7.24 -0.74 16.68
N GLY A 103 6.86 -0.97 17.94
CA GLY A 103 6.77 -2.33 18.51
C GLY A 103 5.64 -3.17 17.89
N LEU A 104 4.46 -2.58 17.70
CA LEU A 104 3.33 -3.23 17.05
C LEU A 104 3.62 -3.48 15.57
N MET A 105 4.34 -2.57 14.90
CA MET A 105 4.77 -2.77 13.51
C MET A 105 5.80 -3.88 13.37
N LEU A 106 6.75 -4.01 14.32
CA LEU A 106 7.65 -5.16 14.37
C LEU A 106 6.90 -6.47 14.63
N ALA A 107 5.89 -6.46 15.49
CA ALA A 107 5.07 -7.63 15.76
C ALA A 107 4.25 -8.05 14.53
N VAL A 108 3.67 -7.09 13.80
CA VAL A 108 3.00 -7.36 12.52
C VAL A 108 3.99 -7.87 11.48
N LEU A 109 5.20 -7.32 11.41
CA LEU A 109 6.25 -7.80 10.49
C LEU A 109 6.60 -9.27 10.78
N ILE A 110 6.84 -9.62 12.05
CA ILE A 110 7.12 -11.01 12.46
C ILE A 110 5.94 -11.92 12.16
N TYR A 111 4.71 -11.48 12.46
CA TYR A 111 3.51 -12.23 12.16
C TYR A 111 3.38 -12.47 10.65
N THR A 112 3.59 -11.45 9.82
CA THR A 112 3.54 -11.57 8.36
C THR A 112 4.66 -12.45 7.79
N LEU A 113 5.86 -12.48 8.41
CA LEU A 113 6.94 -13.39 8.02
C LEU A 113 6.67 -14.85 8.40
N ILE A 114 5.93 -15.08 9.49
CA ILE A 114 5.52 -16.42 9.93
C ILE A 114 4.31 -16.90 9.12
N ASP A 115 3.36 -16.01 8.81
CA ASP A 115 2.20 -16.26 7.94
C ASP A 115 2.57 -16.17 6.44
N LEU A 116 3.81 -15.79 6.11
CA LEU A 116 4.46 -15.99 4.81
C LEU A 116 4.74 -17.49 4.62
N LYS A 117 3.67 -18.28 4.69
CA LYS A 117 3.64 -19.65 4.23
C LYS A 117 3.95 -19.60 2.74
N PRO A 118 4.81 -20.50 2.20
CA PRO A 118 4.99 -20.61 0.76
C PRO A 118 3.62 -20.74 0.11
N LEU A 119 3.43 -19.99 -0.95
CA LEU A 119 2.20 -19.90 -1.74
C LEU A 119 1.79 -21.26 -2.30
N THR A 120 1.13 -22.07 -1.49
CA THR A 120 0.38 -23.22 -1.97
C THR A 120 -1.03 -22.74 -2.32
N TYR A 121 -1.21 -22.33 -3.56
CA TYR A 121 -2.54 -22.21 -4.14
C TYR A 121 -3.03 -23.62 -4.48
N LYS A 122 -3.85 -24.20 -3.60
CA LYS A 122 -4.72 -25.34 -3.93
C LYS A 122 -4.02 -26.67 -4.28
N ASN A 123 -3.06 -27.16 -3.49
CA ASN A 123 -2.50 -28.53 -3.64
C ASN A 123 -2.06 -28.88 -5.09
N ILE A 124 -1.51 -27.91 -5.81
CA ILE A 124 -0.82 -28.14 -7.06
C ILE A 124 0.37 -27.20 -7.07
N ASP A 125 1.57 -27.78 -7.19
CA ASP A 125 2.78 -27.00 -7.46
C ASP A 125 2.56 -26.24 -8.77
N TYR A 126 2.82 -24.92 -8.74
CA TYR A 126 2.94 -24.15 -9.97
C TYR A 126 4.07 -24.81 -10.79
N PRO A 127 3.82 -25.22 -12.04
CA PRO A 127 4.89 -25.78 -12.86
C PRO A 127 5.96 -24.71 -13.03
N GLY A 128 7.20 -25.08 -12.70
CA GLY A 128 8.39 -24.30 -13.04
C GLY A 128 8.59 -24.20 -14.55
#